data_AF-A0A3B8MM03-F1
#
_entry.id   AF-A0A3B8MM03-F1
#
_cell.length_a   1.000
_cell.length_b   1.000
_cell.length_c   1.000
_cell.angle_alpha   90.00
_cell.angle_beta   90.00
_cell.angle_gamma   90.00
#
_symmetry.space_group_name_H-M   'P 1'
#
loop_
_entity.id
_entity.type
_entity.pdbx_description
1 polymer ?
#
loop_
_entity_poly.entity_id
_entity_poly.type
_entity_poly.pdbx_seq_one_letter_code
_entity_poly.pdbx_strand_id
1 'polypeptide(L)'
;MTMAADTRAKNTRYIVNDEFTQATLFFEDESRLEFEHTPTSRWAKSSTEGSMADEVCRSLQSFRLNAKHLQLFFTDGSNAEFHRDG
;
A
#
# COMPACT_ATOMS: atom_id res chain seq x y z
N MET A 1 -16.55 0.90 8.64
CA MET A 1 -15.48 1.67 7.98
C MET A 1 -14.91 0.78 6.88
N THR A 2 -14.70 1.28 5.66
CA THR A 2 -14.14 0.47 4.55
C THR A 2 -12.63 0.29 4.71
N MET A 3 -12.06 -0.77 4.15
CA MET A 3 -10.62 -1.03 4.23
C MET A 3 -9.79 0.15 3.69
N ALA A 4 -10.24 0.78 2.60
CA ALA A 4 -9.58 1.98 2.07
C ALA A 4 -9.60 3.18 3.03
N ALA A 5 -10.69 3.36 3.78
CA ALA A 5 -10.81 4.48 4.71
C ALA A 5 -9.89 4.26 5.92
N ASP A 6 -9.83 3.03 6.42
CA ASP A 6 -8.98 2.64 7.53
C ASP A 6 -7.51 2.69 7.16
N THR A 7 -7.16 2.18 5.98
CA THR A 7 -5.79 2.26 5.43
C THR A 7 -5.32 3.71 5.32
N ARG A 8 -6.17 4.62 4.83
CA ARG A 8 -5.84 6.05 4.75
C ARG A 8 -5.71 6.71 6.11
N ALA A 9 -6.64 6.43 7.01
CA ALA A 9 -6.65 7.05 8.34
C ALA A 9 -5.42 6.68 9.17
N LYS A 10 -4.96 5.43 9.06
CA LYS A 10 -3.83 4.90 9.83
C LYS A 10 -2.49 4.96 9.11
N ASN A 11 -2.46 5.43 7.85
CA ASN A 11 -1.21 5.63 7.14
C ASN A 11 -0.52 6.90 7.66
N THR A 12 0.74 6.77 8.06
CA THR A 12 1.53 7.89 8.58
C THR A 12 2.49 8.45 7.54
N ARG A 13 2.90 7.62 6.58
CA ARG A 13 3.85 8.01 5.53
C ARG A 13 3.73 7.12 4.30
N TYR A 14 3.98 7.70 3.14
CA TYR A 14 4.16 7.01 1.87
C TYR A 14 5.54 7.37 1.30
N ILE A 15 6.32 6.36 0.92
CA ILE A 15 7.59 6.52 0.20
C ILE A 15 7.52 5.72 -1.09
N VAL A 16 8.02 6.30 -2.18
CA VAL A 16 8.16 5.65 -3.48
C VAL A 16 9.52 5.99 -4.06
N ASN A 17 10.16 5.05 -4.75
CA ASN A 17 11.42 5.31 -5.44
C ASN A 17 11.19 6.12 -6.73
N ASP A 18 12.25 6.73 -7.26
CA ASP A 18 12.17 7.60 -8.44
C ASP A 18 11.75 6.86 -9.72
N GLU A 19 11.95 5.54 -9.76
CA GLU A 19 11.53 4.68 -10.88
C GLU A 19 10.06 4.24 -10.79
N PHE A 20 9.38 4.51 -9.68
CA PHE A 20 8.02 4.03 -9.40
C PHE A 20 7.88 2.51 -9.56
N THR A 21 8.93 1.78 -9.19
CA THR A 21 8.98 0.32 -9.19
C THR A 21 8.83 -0.25 -7.79
N GLN A 22 9.10 0.55 -6.75
CA GLN A 22 8.98 0.14 -5.35
C GLN A 22 8.35 1.24 -4.51
N ALA A 23 7.48 0.84 -3.58
CA ALA A 23 6.84 1.76 -2.65
C ALA A 23 6.66 1.13 -1.26
N THR A 24 6.50 1.98 -0.25
CA THR A 24 6.27 1.58 1.14
C THR A 24 5.23 2.49 1.78
N LEU A 25 4.20 1.90 2.35
CA LEU A 25 3.28 2.55 3.28
C LEU A 25 3.71 2.23 4.71
N PHE A 26 3.79 3.26 5.56
CA PHE A 26 4.02 3.13 6.99
C PHE A 26 2.72 3.36 7.74
N PHE A 27 2.47 2.58 8.79
CA PHE A 27 1.27 2.68 9.61
C PHE A 27 1.59 3.13 11.04
N GLU A 28 0.56 3.53 11.78
CA GLU A 28 0.68 3.99 13.18
C GLU A 28 1.22 2.92 14.14
N ASP A 29 1.00 1.64 13.83
CA ASP A 29 1.52 0.50 14.60
C ASP A 29 2.98 0.15 14.26
N GLU A 30 3.68 1.07 13.60
CA GLU A 30 5.07 0.95 13.11
C GLU A 30 5.27 -0.13 12.03
N SER A 31 4.21 -0.85 11.63
CA SER A 31 4.29 -1.83 10.55
C SER A 31 4.34 -1.15 9.18
N ARG A 32 4.88 -1.86 8.19
CA ARG A 32 5.04 -1.37 6.83
C ARG A 32 4.47 -2.36 5.82
N LEU A 33 3.81 -1.81 4.80
CA LEU A 33 3.37 -2.56 3.62
C LEU A 33 4.24 -2.14 2.43
N GLU A 34 5.00 -3.10 1.92
CA GLU A 34 5.97 -2.91 0.84
C GLU A 34 5.41 -3.43 -0.47
N PHE A 35 5.75 -2.76 -1.56
CA PHE A 35 5.29 -3.08 -2.91
C PHE A 35 6.47 -3.13 -3.88
N GLU A 36 6.40 -4.06 -4.82
CA GLU A 36 7.23 -4.08 -6.02
C GLU A 36 6.36 -4.21 -7.26
N HIS A 37 6.65 -3.42 -8.28
CA HIS A 37 5.97 -3.41 -9.57
C HIS A 37 6.98 -3.23 -10.70
N THR A 38 7.44 -4.34 -11.25
CA THR A 38 8.31 -4.40 -12.44
C THR A 38 7.65 -5.30 -13.50
N PRO A 39 8.17 -5.32 -14.75
CA PRO A 39 7.65 -6.23 -15.78
C PRO A 39 7.74 -7.72 -15.41
N THR A 40 8.65 -8.09 -14.52
CA THR A 40 8.94 -9.48 -14.14
C THR A 40 8.52 -9.83 -12.71
N SER A 41 8.20 -8.84 -11.88
CA SER A 41 7.87 -9.04 -10.47
C SER A 41 6.76 -8.08 -10.04
N ARG A 42 5.72 -8.63 -9.41
CA ARG A 42 4.64 -7.83 -8.83
C ARG A 42 4.16 -8.46 -7.54
N TRP A 43 4.44 -7.81 -6.42
CA TRP A 43 4.05 -8.29 -5.10
C TRP A 43 3.75 -7.14 -4.13
N ALA A 44 2.99 -7.46 -3.09
CA ALA A 44 2.83 -6.66 -1.89
C ALA A 44 3.13 -7.55 -0.67
N LYS A 45 3.83 -7.04 0.34
CA LYS A 45 4.22 -7.79 1.55
C LYS A 45 4.15 -6.92 2.79
N SER A 46 3.52 -7.45 3.83
CA SER A 46 3.56 -6.87 5.17
C SER A 46 4.89 -7.19 5.85
N SER A 47 5.36 -6.29 6.71
CA SER A 47 6.56 -6.54 7.52
C SER A 47 6.35 -7.49 8.67
N THR A 48 5.13 -7.54 9.19
CA THR A 48 4.81 -8.15 10.48
C THR A 48 3.44 -8.79 10.39
N GLU A 49 3.33 -10.09 10.66
CA GLU A 49 2.03 -10.78 10.69
C GLU A 49 1.15 -10.27 11.85
N GLY A 50 -0.16 -10.22 11.64
CA GLY A 50 -1.13 -9.73 12.63
C GLY A 50 -1.11 -8.22 12.85
N SER A 51 -0.31 -7.47 12.10
CA SER A 51 -0.27 -6.00 12.14
C SER A 51 -1.29 -5.38 11.19
N MET A 52 -1.43 -4.06 11.24
CA MET A 52 -2.22 -3.28 10.30
C MET A 52 -1.77 -3.52 8.85
N ALA A 53 -0.45 -3.49 8.59
CA ALA A 53 0.08 -3.79 7.26
C ALA A 53 -0.32 -5.19 6.76
N ASP A 54 -0.36 -6.20 7.63
CA ASP A 54 -0.79 -7.55 7.27
C ASP A 54 -2.30 -7.62 6.97
N GLU A 55 -3.13 -6.95 7.77
CA GLU A 55 -4.57 -6.86 7.49
C GLU A 55 -4.85 -6.18 6.14
N VAL A 56 -4.18 -5.07 5.86
CA VAL A 56 -4.27 -4.37 4.56
C VAL A 56 -3.77 -5.27 3.43
N CYS A 57 -2.65 -5.96 3.62
CA CYS A 57 -2.07 -6.86 2.62
C CYS A 57 -3.01 -8.04 2.29
N ARG A 58 -3.62 -8.66 3.30
CA ARG A 58 -4.56 -9.78 3.12
C ARG A 58 -5.88 -9.36 2.48
N SER A 59 -6.27 -8.11 2.69
CA SER A 59 -7.49 -7.53 2.11
C SER A 59 -7.27 -6.96 0.70
N LEU A 60 -6.03 -6.94 0.22
CA LEU A 60 -5.66 -6.39 -1.08
C LEU A 60 -6.06 -7.36 -2.21
N GLN A 61 -6.95 -6.91 -3.08
CA GLN A 61 -7.28 -7.63 -4.31
C GLN A 61 -6.22 -7.38 -5.39
N SER A 62 -5.80 -6.12 -5.55
CA SER A 62 -4.73 -5.73 -6.47
C SER A 62 -4.21 -4.34 -6.13
N PHE A 63 -3.09 -3.94 -6.73
CA PHE A 63 -2.58 -2.57 -6.63
C PHE A 63 -2.01 -2.08 -7.96
N ARG A 64 -2.01 -0.77 -8.18
CA ARG A 64 -1.32 -0.12 -9.29
C ARG A 64 -0.26 0.83 -8.73
N LEU A 65 0.97 0.68 -9.18
CA LEU A 65 2.04 1.63 -8.94
C LEU A 65 2.45 2.23 -10.29
N ASN A 66 2.48 3.55 -10.38
CA ASN A 66 2.98 4.28 -11.55
C ASN A 66 3.47 5.67 -11.13
N ALA A 67 3.99 6.44 -12.09
CA ALA A 67 4.52 7.78 -11.90
C ALA A 67 3.59 8.80 -11.23
N LYS A 68 2.29 8.52 -11.12
CA LYS A 68 1.29 9.42 -10.51
C LYS A 68 0.99 9.06 -9.05
N HIS A 69 0.90 7.76 -8.74
CA HIS A 69 0.42 7.29 -7.44
C HIS A 69 0.60 5.78 -7.24
N LEU A 70 0.51 5.39 -5.97
CA LEU A 70 0.13 4.05 -5.54
C LEU A 70 -1.39 4.02 -5.33
N GLN A 71 -2.06 3.05 -5.95
CA GLN A 71 -3.49 2.80 -5.76
C GLN A 71 -3.72 1.36 -5.33
N LEU A 72 -4.48 1.19 -4.25
CA LEU A 72 -4.84 -0.09 -3.66
C LEU A 72 -6.31 -0.38 -3.96
N PHE A 73 -6.61 -1.58 -4.42
CA PHE A 73 -7.97 -2.09 -4.63
C PHE A 73 -8.21 -3.23 -3.64
N PHE A 74 -9.23 -3.10 -2.81
CA PHE A 74 -9.54 -4.05 -1.75
C PHE A 74 -10.66 -5.00 -2.14
N THR A 75 -10.72 -6.16 -1.50
CA THR A 75 -11.75 -7.18 -1.72
C THR A 75 -13.15 -6.72 -1.33
N ASP A 76 -13.28 -5.71 -0.47
CA ASP A 76 -14.55 -5.05 -0.11
C ASP A 76 -15.05 -4.06 -1.19
N GLY A 77 -14.33 -3.92 -2.31
CA GLY A 77 -14.65 -3.04 -3.43
C GLY A 77 -14.20 -1.58 -3.22
N SER A 78 -13.66 -1.24 -2.05
CA SER A 78 -13.10 0.09 -1.79
C SER A 78 -11.71 0.24 -2.41
N ASN A 79 -11.27 1.49 -2.60
CA ASN A 79 -9.92 1.78 -3.08
C ASN A 79 -9.30 3.00 -2.38
N ALA A 80 -7.99 2.97 -2.22
CA ALA A 80 -7.20 4.06 -1.64
C ALA A 80 -6.07 4.46 -2.59
N GLU A 81 -5.87 5.75 -2.76
CA GLU A 81 -4.77 6.36 -3.53
C GLU A 81 -3.82 7.13 -2.61
N PHE A 82 -2.52 7.00 -2.87
CA PHE A 82 -1.41 7.66 -2.19
C PHE A 82 -0.49 8.32 -3.21
N HIS A 83 -0.13 9.57 -2.96
CA HIS A 83 0.71 10.38 -3.84
C HIS A 83 2.03 10.71 -3.15
N ARG A 84 3.10 10.80 -3.93
CA ARG A 84 4.37 11.33 -3.42
C ARG A 84 4.13 12.79 -3.07
N ASP A 85 4.37 13.17 -1.83
CA ASP A 85 4.41 14.58 -1.46
C ASP A 85 5.56 15.25 -2.25
N GLY A 86 5.23 16.35 -2.92
CA GLY A 86 6.17 17.10 -3.77
C GLY A 86 7.25 17.82 -2.99
#